data_AF-A0AAD9FNC2-F1
#
_entry.id   AF-A0AAD9FNC2-F1
#
_cell.length_a   1.000
_cell.length_b   1.000
_cell.length_c   1.000
_cell.angle_alpha   90.00
_cell.angle_beta   90.00
_cell.angle_gamma   90.00
#
_symmetry.space_group_name_H-M   'P 1'
#
loop_
_entity.id
_entity.type
_entity.pdbx_description
1 polymer ?
#
loop_
_entity_poly.entity_id
_entity_poly.type
_entity_poly.pdbx_seq_one_letter_code
_entity_poly.pdbx_strand_id
1 'polypeptide(L)'
;MSDDASEIEAASAKSQQQQTVDPIKSFLSGGFGGVSCVLVGHPFDLTKTRLQTAAPGTYTGAADVVRKTIAQDGIRGMYRGITPPLFGVTPIFAISFWGYDVGKRLVYAATPNRTSQTLSIGELAVAGAISAVPATLVAGPAERVKVLLQVQGQSGEAAYKGPVDVVRKLYAEGGMRSIFRGTFATLARDGPGSAVYFATYELLKRKLSGSPGTLPNGEPAPAPPMSLPAVILAGGSAGVAMWSVAIPPDTIKSRLQSAPQGTYSGFLDCARKLIAADGITALWKGFGPAMARAFPANAATFLGVELSLKMMDKAW
;
A
#
# COMPACT_ATOMS: atom_id res chain seq x y z
N MET A 1 -19.07 38.17 -35.87
CA MET A 1 -19.63 36.84 -35.53
C MET A 1 -18.68 35.68 -35.87
N SER A 2 -17.58 35.90 -36.61
CA SER A 2 -16.55 34.88 -36.89
C SER A 2 -15.35 34.91 -35.93
N ASP A 3 -15.08 36.04 -35.24
CA ASP A 3 -13.92 36.16 -34.35
C ASP A 3 -14.14 35.52 -32.96
N ASP A 4 -15.32 35.67 -32.36
CA ASP A 4 -15.65 35.07 -31.05
C ASP A 4 -15.62 33.53 -31.06
N ALA A 5 -16.00 32.90 -32.17
CA ALA A 5 -15.98 31.44 -32.30
C ALA A 5 -14.54 30.90 -32.30
N SER A 6 -13.61 31.66 -32.91
CA SER A 6 -12.19 31.31 -32.95
C SER A 6 -11.47 31.56 -31.61
N GLU A 7 -11.89 32.58 -30.85
CA GLU A 7 -11.39 32.84 -29.50
C GLU A 7 -11.94 31.85 -28.47
N ILE A 8 -13.19 31.38 -28.64
CA ILE A 8 -13.78 30.32 -27.82
C ILE A 8 -13.16 28.96 -28.15
N GLU A 9 -12.84 28.66 -29.42
CA GLU A 9 -12.07 27.47 -29.79
C GLU A 9 -10.63 27.53 -29.27
N ALA A 10 -9.97 28.69 -29.31
CA ALA A 10 -8.63 28.87 -28.76
C ALA A 10 -8.61 28.81 -27.22
N ALA A 11 -9.66 29.29 -26.54
CA ALA A 11 -9.85 29.17 -25.10
C ALA A 11 -10.20 27.73 -24.69
N SER A 12 -11.00 27.03 -25.51
CA SER A 12 -11.34 25.61 -25.33
C SER A 12 -10.13 24.71 -25.57
N ALA A 13 -9.31 24.99 -26.59
CA ALA A 13 -8.05 24.31 -26.87
C ALA A 13 -7.00 24.56 -25.76
N LYS A 14 -6.96 25.77 -25.17
CA LYS A 14 -6.15 26.06 -23.97
C LYS A 14 -6.68 25.38 -22.71
N SER A 15 -7.99 25.10 -22.62
CA SER A 15 -8.59 24.35 -21.51
C SER A 15 -8.43 22.82 -21.64
N GLN A 16 -8.30 22.31 -22.88
CA GLN A 16 -8.03 20.91 -23.19
C GLN A 16 -6.53 20.57 -23.25
N GLN A 17 -5.64 21.56 -23.22
CA GLN A 17 -4.30 21.39 -22.64
C GLN A 17 -4.47 21.15 -21.14
N GLN A 18 -4.88 19.94 -20.80
CA GLN A 18 -4.80 19.40 -19.46
C GLN A 18 -3.37 19.65 -18.99
N GLN A 19 -3.22 20.62 -18.09
CA GLN A 19 -1.96 21.18 -17.61
C GLN A 19 -1.01 20.02 -17.29
N THR A 20 -0.13 19.67 -18.23
CA THR A 20 0.84 18.60 -18.04
C THR A 20 1.83 19.14 -17.04
N VAL A 21 1.55 18.87 -15.76
CA VAL A 21 2.44 19.21 -14.66
C VAL A 21 3.82 18.66 -15.01
N ASP A 22 4.84 19.52 -14.95
CA ASP A 22 6.23 19.18 -15.21
C ASP A 22 6.56 17.81 -14.55
N PRO A 23 7.16 16.85 -15.28
CA PRO A 23 7.53 15.55 -14.72
C PRO A 23 8.31 15.63 -13.41
N ILE A 24 9.17 16.64 -13.24
CA ILE A 24 9.94 16.88 -12.02
C ILE A 24 9.00 17.34 -10.89
N LYS A 25 8.09 18.28 -11.16
CA LYS A 25 7.09 18.71 -10.17
C LYS A 25 6.17 17.55 -9.77
N SER A 26 5.77 16.71 -10.73
CA SER A 26 4.98 15.50 -10.48
C SER A 26 5.72 14.49 -9.58
N PHE A 27 7.01 14.26 -9.87
CA PHE A 27 7.85 13.37 -9.07
C PHE A 27 8.03 13.88 -7.63
N LEU A 28 8.40 15.16 -7.47
CA LEU A 28 8.64 15.76 -6.16
C LEU A 28 7.37 15.83 -5.33
N SER A 29 6.26 16.27 -5.92
CA SER A 29 4.97 16.35 -5.23
C SER A 29 4.44 14.98 -4.83
N GLY A 30 4.61 13.96 -5.69
CA GLY A 30 4.36 12.57 -5.35
C GLY A 30 5.21 12.10 -4.15
N GLY A 31 6.48 12.49 -4.10
CA GLY A 31 7.37 12.24 -2.95
C GLY A 31 6.86 12.87 -1.66
N PHE A 32 6.47 14.15 -1.68
CA PHE A 32 5.89 14.84 -0.52
C PHE A 32 4.56 14.23 -0.07
N GLY A 33 3.71 13.81 -1.02
CA GLY A 33 2.51 13.04 -0.75
C GLY A 33 2.82 11.74 -0.02
N GLY A 34 3.82 10.99 -0.51
CA GLY A 34 4.27 9.74 0.11
C GLY A 34 4.79 9.93 1.54
N VAL A 35 5.63 10.95 1.78
CA VAL A 35 6.12 11.28 3.13
C VAL A 35 4.97 11.65 4.05
N SER A 36 4.04 12.48 3.59
CA SER A 36 2.85 12.90 4.37
C SER A 36 1.96 11.70 4.73
N CYS A 37 1.75 10.79 3.79
CA CYS A 37 1.04 9.53 3.99
C CYS A 37 1.68 8.69 5.11
N VAL A 38 3.00 8.54 5.07
CA VAL A 38 3.74 7.76 6.06
C VAL A 38 3.66 8.43 7.42
N LEU A 39 3.87 9.74 7.52
CA LEU A 39 3.80 10.47 8.79
C LEU A 39 2.44 10.32 9.47
N VAL A 40 1.35 10.55 8.75
CA VAL A 40 -0.01 10.47 9.33
C VAL A 40 -0.46 9.02 9.55
N GLY A 41 -0.07 8.11 8.66
CA GLY A 41 -0.50 6.72 8.75
C GLY A 41 0.28 5.86 9.76
N HIS A 42 1.55 6.19 10.03
CA HIS A 42 2.45 5.33 10.81
C HIS A 42 1.98 5.04 12.24
N PRO A 43 1.36 5.98 12.98
CA PRO A 43 0.76 5.67 14.28
C PRO A 43 -0.30 4.54 14.23
N PHE A 44 -1.09 4.48 13.15
CA PHE A 44 -2.06 3.41 12.94
C PHE A 44 -1.38 2.08 12.60
N ASP A 45 -0.33 2.11 11.77
CA ASP A 45 0.46 0.91 11.47
C ASP A 45 1.09 0.33 12.72
N LEU A 46 1.69 1.17 13.57
CA LEU A 46 2.29 0.73 14.81
C LEU A 46 1.23 0.10 15.72
N THR A 47 0.07 0.75 15.84
CA THR A 47 -1.05 0.23 16.65
C THR A 47 -1.52 -1.14 16.13
N LYS A 48 -1.68 -1.27 14.81
CA LYS A 48 -2.04 -2.53 14.14
C LYS A 48 -1.01 -3.62 14.41
N THR A 49 0.26 -3.36 14.11
CA THR A 49 1.34 -4.34 14.28
C THR A 49 1.43 -4.78 15.73
N ARG A 50 1.37 -3.84 16.69
CA ARG A 50 1.40 -4.17 18.11
C ARG A 50 0.23 -5.05 18.54
N LEU A 51 -0.99 -4.81 18.04
CA LEU A 51 -2.14 -5.69 18.30
C LEU A 51 -1.96 -7.09 17.70
N GLN A 52 -1.38 -7.20 16.51
CA GLN A 52 -1.16 -8.48 15.82
C GLN A 52 -0.06 -9.32 16.48
N THR A 53 0.92 -8.69 17.11
CA THR A 53 2.12 -9.35 17.63
C THR A 53 2.17 -9.44 19.15
N ALA A 54 1.25 -8.81 19.88
CA ALA A 54 1.22 -8.87 21.33
C ALA A 54 0.89 -10.28 21.84
N ALA A 55 1.32 -10.59 23.07
CA ALA A 55 0.83 -11.77 23.76
C ALA A 55 -0.67 -11.59 24.12
N PRO A 56 -1.42 -12.70 24.30
CA PRO A 56 -2.79 -12.62 24.80
C PRO A 56 -2.85 -11.84 26.12
N GLY A 57 -3.83 -10.94 26.25
CA GLY A 57 -4.02 -10.12 27.45
C GLY A 57 -3.11 -8.90 27.58
N THR A 58 -2.11 -8.68 26.73
CA THR A 58 -1.25 -7.48 26.81
C THR A 58 -2.03 -6.18 26.55
N TYR A 59 -2.99 -6.22 25.62
CA TYR A 59 -3.82 -5.07 25.24
C TYR A 59 -5.29 -5.45 25.20
N THR A 60 -6.14 -4.54 25.67
CA THR A 60 -7.60 -4.68 25.54
C THR A 60 -8.13 -4.21 24.18
N GLY A 61 -7.35 -3.40 23.46
CA GLY A 61 -7.71 -2.90 22.14
C GLY A 61 -6.75 -1.82 21.62
N ALA A 62 -7.11 -1.22 20.48
CA ALA A 62 -6.28 -0.21 19.81
C ALA A 62 -6.00 1.03 20.68
N ALA A 63 -7.03 1.54 21.38
CA ALA A 63 -6.87 2.68 22.27
C ALA A 63 -5.92 2.39 23.44
N ASP A 64 -5.94 1.16 23.96
CA ASP A 64 -5.04 0.73 25.03
C ASP A 64 -3.58 0.64 24.54
N VAL A 65 -3.36 0.18 23.29
CA VAL A 65 -2.04 0.23 22.66
C VAL A 65 -1.53 1.66 22.58
N VAL A 66 -2.34 2.59 22.08
CA VAL A 66 -1.94 4.01 21.97
C VAL A 66 -1.63 4.59 23.35
N ARG A 67 -2.52 4.39 24.33
CA ARG A 67 -2.36 4.88 25.71
C ARG A 67 -1.07 4.35 26.34
N LYS A 68 -0.86 3.03 26.32
CA LYS A 68 0.34 2.41 26.89
C LYS A 68 1.61 2.85 26.17
N THR A 69 1.58 2.97 24.85
CA THR A 69 2.73 3.43 24.06
C THR A 69 3.11 4.86 24.42
N ILE A 70 2.14 5.77 24.50
CA ILE A 70 2.40 7.17 24.88
C ILE A 70 2.87 7.26 26.33
N ALA A 71 2.29 6.47 27.24
CA ALA A 71 2.69 6.46 28.64
C ALA A 71 4.13 5.96 28.85
N GLN A 72 4.56 4.95 28.09
CA GLN A 72 5.90 4.35 28.21
C GLN A 72 6.98 5.14 27.47
N ASP A 73 6.67 5.62 26.25
CA ASP A 73 7.68 6.07 25.29
C ASP A 73 7.43 7.49 24.75
N GLY A 74 6.37 8.14 25.24
CA GLY A 74 5.88 9.41 24.72
C GLY A 74 5.36 9.31 23.29
N ILE A 75 5.05 10.47 22.70
CA ILE A 75 4.52 10.55 21.33
C ILE A 75 5.50 10.00 20.28
N ARG A 76 6.82 10.11 20.54
CA ARG A 76 7.87 9.57 19.67
C ARG A 76 7.81 8.05 19.57
N GLY A 77 7.30 7.37 20.61
CA GLY A 77 7.04 5.93 20.60
C GLY A 77 6.11 5.49 19.46
N MET A 78 5.15 6.32 19.07
CA MET A 78 4.23 6.06 17.96
C MET A 78 4.91 6.05 16.59
N TYR A 79 6.15 6.54 16.50
CA TYR A 79 6.93 6.66 15.27
C TYR A 79 8.06 5.64 15.16
N ARG A 80 8.11 4.63 16.04
CA ARG A 80 9.10 3.55 15.94
C ARG A 80 8.99 2.77 14.64
N GLY A 81 10.12 2.56 13.99
CA GLY A 81 10.17 1.84 12.72
C GLY A 81 9.65 2.64 11.52
N ILE A 82 9.57 3.98 11.59
CA ILE A 82 9.15 4.81 10.45
C ILE A 82 10.21 4.90 9.34
N THR A 83 11.49 4.65 9.65
CA THR A 83 12.58 4.78 8.67
C THR A 83 12.44 3.83 7.48
N PRO A 84 12.24 2.50 7.64
CA PRO A 84 12.07 1.62 6.49
C PRO A 84 10.96 2.03 5.50
N PRO A 85 9.73 2.41 5.93
CA PRO A 85 8.72 2.85 4.97
C PRO A 85 9.05 4.19 4.30
N LEU A 86 9.69 5.15 4.98
CA LEU A 86 10.06 6.44 4.35
C LEU A 86 11.03 6.26 3.17
N PHE A 87 12.02 5.38 3.31
CA PHE A 87 13.02 5.15 2.25
C PHE A 87 12.63 4.02 1.29
N GLY A 88 11.84 3.06 1.75
CA GLY A 88 11.48 1.86 0.96
C GLY A 88 10.30 2.06 0.02
N VAL A 89 9.39 2.99 0.31
CA VAL A 89 8.15 3.20 -0.46
C VAL A 89 8.43 3.46 -1.95
N THR A 90 9.32 4.41 -2.27
CA THR A 90 9.58 4.78 -3.66
C THR A 90 10.19 3.65 -4.48
N PRO A 91 11.27 2.97 -4.04
CA PRO A 91 11.81 1.81 -4.75
C PRO A 91 10.79 0.66 -4.90
N ILE A 92 10.01 0.37 -3.85
CA ILE A 92 8.99 -0.69 -3.87
C ILE A 92 7.93 -0.40 -4.93
N PHE A 93 7.42 0.85 -5.00
CA PHE A 93 6.44 1.23 -6.02
C PHE A 93 7.03 1.22 -7.41
N ALA A 94 8.26 1.71 -7.61
CA ALA A 94 8.92 1.66 -8.92
C ALA A 94 9.03 0.24 -9.45
N ILE A 95 9.48 -0.70 -8.61
CA ILE A 95 9.57 -2.13 -8.95
C ILE A 95 8.19 -2.74 -9.18
N SER A 96 7.18 -2.33 -8.39
CA SER A 96 5.80 -2.79 -8.57
C SER A 96 5.22 -2.34 -9.92
N PHE A 97 5.36 -1.07 -10.31
CA PHE A 97 4.89 -0.59 -11.61
C PHE A 97 5.61 -1.27 -12.78
N TRP A 98 6.93 -1.43 -12.68
CA TRP A 98 7.69 -2.22 -13.66
C TRP A 98 7.19 -3.67 -13.72
N GLY A 99 6.99 -4.32 -12.58
CA GLY A 99 6.47 -5.68 -12.49
C GLY A 99 5.05 -5.80 -13.05
N TYR A 100 4.23 -4.76 -12.90
CA TYR A 100 2.89 -4.70 -13.48
C TYR A 100 2.92 -4.62 -15.00
N ASP A 101 3.82 -3.82 -15.57
CA ASP A 101 4.03 -3.76 -17.03
C ASP A 101 4.53 -5.09 -17.59
N VAL A 102 5.47 -5.74 -16.90
CA VAL A 102 5.91 -7.11 -17.23
C VAL A 102 4.73 -8.08 -17.13
N GLY A 103 3.92 -8.01 -16.08
CA GLY A 103 2.73 -8.84 -15.89
C GLY A 103 1.73 -8.70 -17.03
N LYS A 104 1.44 -7.47 -17.46
CA LYS A 104 0.59 -7.22 -18.65
C LYS A 104 1.18 -7.88 -19.90
N ARG A 105 2.49 -7.72 -20.16
CA ARG A 105 3.16 -8.33 -21.32
C ARG A 105 3.09 -9.86 -21.31
N LEU A 106 3.25 -10.48 -20.15
CA LEU A 106 3.12 -11.94 -19.99
C LEU A 106 1.70 -12.41 -20.29
N VAL A 107 0.68 -11.68 -19.80
CA VAL A 107 -0.71 -11.97 -20.14
C VAL A 107 -0.97 -11.74 -21.64
N TYR A 108 -0.35 -10.73 -22.25
CA TYR A 108 -0.40 -10.53 -23.70
C TYR A 108 0.10 -11.75 -24.47
N ALA A 109 1.27 -12.27 -24.07
CA ALA A 109 1.89 -13.44 -24.68
C ALA A 109 1.11 -14.76 -24.42
N ALA A 110 0.46 -14.89 -23.27
CA ALA A 110 -0.30 -16.09 -22.91
C ALA A 110 -1.66 -16.22 -23.62
N THR A 111 -2.19 -15.12 -24.18
CA THR A 111 -3.45 -15.11 -24.96
C THR A 111 -3.17 -14.62 -26.40
N PRO A 112 -2.55 -15.46 -27.26
CA PRO A 112 -2.13 -15.06 -28.61
C PRO A 112 -3.30 -14.88 -29.58
N ASN A 113 -4.41 -15.60 -29.41
CA ASN A 113 -5.58 -15.54 -30.28
C ASN A 113 -6.67 -14.56 -29.77
N ARG A 114 -6.29 -13.49 -29.06
CA ARG A 114 -7.27 -12.55 -28.50
C ARG A 114 -7.92 -11.71 -29.60
N THR A 115 -9.21 -11.44 -29.44
CA THR A 115 -9.97 -10.52 -30.30
C THR A 115 -10.06 -9.10 -29.72
N SER A 116 -9.87 -8.94 -28.40
CA SER A 116 -9.96 -7.65 -27.69
C SER A 116 -8.60 -6.97 -27.55
N GLN A 117 -8.54 -5.67 -27.85
CA GLN A 117 -7.34 -4.82 -27.68
C GLN A 117 -7.08 -4.42 -26.23
N THR A 118 -8.05 -4.61 -25.33
CA THR A 118 -7.95 -4.25 -23.91
C THR A 118 -7.99 -5.49 -23.01
N LEU A 119 -7.16 -5.50 -21.96
CA LEU A 119 -7.18 -6.55 -20.94
C LEU A 119 -8.49 -6.53 -20.14
N SER A 120 -9.02 -7.71 -19.86
CA SER A 120 -10.14 -7.91 -18.95
C SER A 120 -9.74 -7.60 -17.49
N ILE A 121 -10.74 -7.43 -16.62
CA ILE A 121 -10.52 -7.16 -15.19
C ILE A 121 -9.71 -8.29 -14.53
N GLY A 122 -10.00 -9.55 -14.89
CA GLY A 122 -9.26 -10.71 -14.39
C GLY A 122 -7.80 -10.70 -14.84
N GLU A 123 -7.53 -10.35 -16.09
CA GLU A 123 -6.18 -10.24 -16.64
C GLU A 123 -5.38 -9.09 -15.99
N LEU A 124 -6.01 -7.95 -15.73
CA LEU A 124 -5.41 -6.84 -14.99
C LEU A 124 -5.11 -7.25 -13.53
N ALA A 125 -6.00 -8.02 -12.90
CA ALA A 125 -5.78 -8.55 -11.56
C ALA A 125 -4.60 -9.55 -11.52
N VAL A 126 -4.46 -10.41 -12.54
CA VAL A 126 -3.31 -11.32 -12.69
C VAL A 126 -2.02 -10.53 -12.90
N ALA A 127 -2.01 -9.50 -13.76
CA ALA A 127 -0.85 -8.61 -13.91
C ALA A 127 -0.49 -7.92 -12.59
N GLY A 128 -1.49 -7.50 -11.81
CA GLY A 128 -1.32 -6.98 -10.44
C GLY A 128 -0.67 -8.01 -9.51
N ALA A 129 -1.12 -9.26 -9.53
CA ALA A 129 -0.53 -10.33 -8.71
C ALA A 129 0.92 -10.64 -9.11
N ILE A 130 1.25 -10.63 -10.40
CA ILE A 130 2.63 -10.82 -10.89
C ILE A 130 3.55 -9.69 -10.41
N SER A 131 3.05 -8.45 -10.41
CA SER A 131 3.82 -7.28 -9.95
C SER A 131 4.28 -7.37 -8.50
N ALA A 132 3.54 -8.10 -7.67
CA ALA A 132 3.87 -8.29 -6.26
C ALA A 132 5.17 -9.10 -6.08
N VAL A 133 5.49 -10.03 -6.98
CA VAL A 133 6.67 -10.91 -6.82
C VAL A 133 7.99 -10.14 -6.71
N PRO A 134 8.40 -9.32 -7.71
CA PRO A 134 9.64 -8.55 -7.60
C PRO A 134 9.57 -7.48 -6.51
N ALA A 135 8.40 -6.87 -6.30
CA ALA A 135 8.20 -5.87 -5.25
C ALA A 135 8.43 -6.47 -3.84
N THR A 136 7.93 -7.68 -3.59
CA THR A 136 8.05 -8.40 -2.32
C THR A 136 9.50 -8.80 -2.02
N LEU A 137 10.39 -8.96 -3.01
CA LEU A 137 11.81 -9.21 -2.76
C LEU A 137 12.51 -8.05 -2.05
N VAL A 138 12.07 -6.82 -2.33
CA VAL A 138 12.57 -5.60 -1.67
C VAL A 138 11.75 -5.29 -0.42
N ALA A 139 10.42 -5.43 -0.52
CA ALA A 139 9.52 -5.13 0.58
C ALA A 139 9.66 -6.10 1.75
N GLY A 140 9.87 -7.39 1.52
CA GLY A 140 9.95 -8.42 2.57
C GLY A 140 10.99 -8.09 3.66
N PRO A 141 12.27 -7.87 3.29
CA PRO A 141 13.29 -7.43 4.24
C PRO A 141 12.96 -6.10 4.93
N ALA A 142 12.51 -5.10 4.18
CA ALA A 142 12.18 -3.77 4.73
C ALA A 142 11.01 -3.83 5.71
N GLU A 143 9.97 -4.62 5.39
CA GLU A 143 8.83 -4.88 6.26
C GLU A 143 9.24 -5.62 7.52
N ARG A 144 10.09 -6.65 7.41
CA ARG A 144 10.55 -7.37 8.59
C ARG A 144 11.29 -6.43 9.56
N VAL A 145 12.17 -5.57 9.03
CA VAL A 145 12.88 -4.57 9.85
C VAL A 145 11.88 -3.60 10.50
N LYS A 146 10.89 -3.11 9.75
CA LYS A 146 9.81 -2.26 10.28
C LYS A 146 9.05 -2.96 11.42
N VAL A 147 8.61 -4.20 11.22
CA VAL A 147 7.83 -4.94 12.21
C VAL A 147 8.62 -5.12 13.50
N LEU A 148 9.88 -5.55 13.44
CA LEU A 148 10.71 -5.73 14.64
C LEU A 148 10.89 -4.43 15.42
N LEU A 149 11.09 -3.30 14.73
CA LEU A 149 11.18 -1.99 15.37
C LEU A 149 9.85 -1.52 15.98
N GLN A 150 8.70 -1.87 15.38
CA GLN A 150 7.37 -1.52 15.89
C GLN A 150 6.96 -2.35 17.13
N VAL A 151 7.40 -3.62 17.17
CA VAL A 151 7.17 -4.53 18.30
C VAL A 151 8.06 -4.18 19.49
N GLN A 152 9.24 -3.61 19.25
CA GLN A 152 10.09 -3.12 20.33
C GLN A 152 9.36 -2.13 21.24
N GLY A 153 9.58 -2.27 22.54
CA GLY A 153 8.88 -1.51 23.59
C GLY A 153 7.64 -2.23 24.15
N GLN A 154 7.18 -3.33 23.56
CA GLN A 154 6.14 -4.17 24.17
C GLN A 154 6.63 -4.93 25.42
N SER A 155 7.91 -5.32 25.44
CA SER A 155 8.53 -6.09 26.51
C SER A 155 9.41 -5.25 27.46
N GLY A 156 9.33 -3.92 27.39
CA GLY A 156 10.12 -3.00 28.22
C GLY A 156 11.60 -2.84 27.80
N GLU A 157 12.20 -3.85 27.17
CA GLU A 157 13.59 -3.79 26.69
C GLU A 157 13.72 -3.39 25.21
N ALA A 158 14.69 -2.51 24.94
CA ALA A 158 15.05 -2.09 23.60
C ALA A 158 16.02 -3.10 22.95
N ALA A 159 15.48 -4.06 22.19
CA ALA A 159 16.29 -5.07 21.51
C ALA A 159 17.18 -4.51 20.37
N TYR A 160 16.80 -3.39 19.76
CA TYR A 160 17.48 -2.82 18.60
C TYR A 160 17.70 -1.30 18.73
N LYS A 161 18.85 -0.84 18.23
CA LYS A 161 19.21 0.60 18.18
C LYS A 161 18.66 1.30 16.94
N GLY A 162 18.27 0.55 15.91
CA GLY A 162 17.74 1.08 14.66
C GLY A 162 17.73 0.06 13.53
N PRO A 163 17.34 0.45 12.31
CA PRO A 163 17.18 -0.46 11.17
C PRO A 163 18.45 -1.25 10.81
N VAL A 164 19.62 -0.60 10.84
CA VAL A 164 20.90 -1.24 10.52
C VAL A 164 21.29 -2.28 11.58
N ASP A 165 21.01 -1.98 12.85
CA ASP A 165 21.26 -2.91 13.96
C ASP A 165 20.34 -4.15 13.86
N VAL A 166 19.08 -3.96 13.45
CA VAL A 166 18.17 -5.08 13.14
C VAL A 166 18.77 -5.97 12.07
N VAL A 167 19.18 -5.41 10.92
CA VAL A 167 19.75 -6.21 9.82
C VAL A 167 21.01 -6.95 10.27
N ARG A 168 21.90 -6.28 11.01
CA ARG A 168 23.14 -6.89 11.54
C ARG A 168 22.83 -8.07 12.46
N LYS A 169 21.90 -7.91 13.42
CA LYS A 169 21.52 -8.97 14.36
C LYS A 169 20.82 -10.12 13.66
N LEU A 170 19.88 -9.84 12.74
CA LEU A 170 19.22 -10.87 11.95
C LEU A 170 20.23 -11.70 11.12
N TYR A 171 21.20 -11.02 10.50
CA TYR A 171 22.25 -11.70 9.76
C TYR A 171 23.12 -12.59 10.67
N ALA A 172 23.47 -12.12 11.87
CA ALA A 172 24.21 -12.91 12.86
C ALA A 172 23.41 -14.11 13.39
N GLU A 173 22.08 -13.99 13.53
CA GLU A 173 21.21 -15.06 14.04
C GLU A 173 20.97 -16.19 13.03
N GLY A 174 20.91 -15.90 11.73
CA GLY A 174 20.55 -16.91 10.73
C GLY A 174 20.78 -16.51 9.27
N GLY A 175 21.71 -15.57 9.04
CA GLY A 175 22.10 -15.09 7.72
C GLY A 175 20.95 -14.51 6.91
N MET A 176 21.04 -14.65 5.58
CA MET A 176 20.05 -14.11 4.65
C MET A 176 18.66 -14.72 4.83
N ARG A 177 18.56 -15.99 5.22
CA ARG A 177 17.26 -16.62 5.50
C ARG A 177 16.53 -15.92 6.65
N SER A 178 17.28 -15.44 7.66
CA SER A 178 16.74 -14.64 8.76
C SER A 178 16.48 -13.18 8.38
N ILE A 179 16.90 -12.68 7.22
CA ILE A 179 16.42 -11.37 6.76
C ILE A 179 15.10 -11.53 6.01
N PHE A 180 14.97 -12.61 5.24
CA PHE A 180 13.83 -12.88 4.36
C PHE A 180 12.69 -13.71 4.98
N ARG A 181 12.76 -14.13 6.26
CA ARG A 181 11.64 -14.86 6.89
C ARG A 181 10.36 -14.03 6.82
N GLY A 182 9.26 -14.68 6.44
CA GLY A 182 7.98 -14.02 6.26
C GLY A 182 7.80 -13.36 4.89
N THR A 183 8.78 -13.38 3.98
CA THR A 183 8.61 -12.88 2.61
C THR A 183 7.48 -13.60 1.87
N PHE A 184 7.34 -14.92 2.05
CA PHE A 184 6.18 -15.65 1.53
C PHE A 184 4.85 -15.15 2.14
N ALA A 185 4.84 -14.84 3.44
CA ALA A 185 3.67 -14.29 4.11
C ALA A 185 3.32 -12.88 3.61
N THR A 186 4.33 -12.07 3.28
CA THR A 186 4.17 -10.79 2.58
C THR A 186 3.55 -11.00 1.20
N LEU A 187 4.04 -11.96 0.41
CA LEU A 187 3.48 -12.26 -0.90
C LEU A 187 2.03 -12.77 -0.81
N ALA A 188 1.73 -13.63 0.17
CA ALA A 188 0.38 -14.14 0.42
C ALA A 188 -0.61 -13.04 0.84
N ARG A 189 -0.12 -11.92 1.39
CA ARG A 189 -0.90 -10.70 1.62
C ARG A 189 -1.03 -9.87 0.34
N ASP A 190 0.09 -9.61 -0.33
CA ASP A 190 0.18 -8.63 -1.42
C ASP A 190 -0.48 -9.10 -2.71
N GLY A 191 -0.33 -10.38 -3.07
CA GLY A 191 -0.90 -10.93 -4.29
C GLY A 191 -2.44 -10.85 -4.30
N PRO A 192 -3.14 -11.53 -3.37
CA PRO A 192 -4.59 -11.46 -3.28
C PRO A 192 -5.10 -10.03 -3.00
N GLY A 193 -4.40 -9.28 -2.16
CA GLY A 193 -4.75 -7.89 -1.86
C GLY A 193 -4.74 -7.01 -3.11
N SER A 194 -3.68 -7.10 -3.93
CA SER A 194 -3.55 -6.35 -5.18
C SER A 194 -4.63 -6.75 -6.19
N ALA A 195 -4.92 -8.05 -6.32
CA ALA A 195 -5.97 -8.54 -7.21
C ALA A 195 -7.35 -7.95 -6.85
N VAL A 196 -7.71 -7.97 -5.56
CA VAL A 196 -8.98 -7.39 -5.07
C VAL A 196 -8.99 -5.88 -5.23
N TYR A 197 -7.86 -5.20 -4.97
CA TYR A 197 -7.75 -3.75 -5.16
C TYR A 197 -8.03 -3.36 -6.62
N PHE A 198 -7.29 -3.94 -7.57
CA PHE A 198 -7.44 -3.62 -8.99
C PHE A 198 -8.82 -4.01 -9.53
N ALA A 199 -9.34 -5.18 -9.16
CA ALA A 199 -10.68 -5.59 -9.56
C ALA A 199 -11.75 -4.61 -9.06
N THR A 200 -11.70 -4.23 -7.78
CA THR A 200 -12.67 -3.30 -7.18
C THR A 200 -12.54 -1.91 -7.80
N TYR A 201 -11.31 -1.40 -7.95
CA TYR A 201 -11.05 -0.09 -8.54
C TYR A 201 -11.57 -0.01 -9.97
N GLU A 202 -11.31 -1.01 -10.79
CA GLU A 202 -11.73 -1.05 -12.19
C GLU A 202 -13.26 -1.19 -12.34
N LEU A 203 -13.90 -2.02 -11.50
CA LEU A 203 -15.36 -2.13 -11.47
C LEU A 203 -16.03 -0.81 -11.11
N LEU A 204 -15.52 -0.12 -10.08
CA LEU A 204 -16.05 1.18 -9.66
C LEU A 204 -15.74 2.26 -10.69
N LYS A 205 -14.54 2.25 -11.28
CA LYS A 205 -14.18 3.15 -12.37
C LYS A 205 -15.14 3.03 -13.54
N ARG A 206 -15.47 1.82 -14.00
CA ARG A 206 -16.44 1.60 -15.09
C ARG A 206 -17.84 2.11 -14.74
N LYS A 207 -18.28 1.90 -13.50
CA LYS A 207 -19.59 2.39 -13.04
C LYS A 207 -19.64 3.91 -12.90
N LEU A 208 -18.54 4.54 -12.48
CA LEU A 208 -18.48 5.97 -12.17
C LEU A 208 -18.02 6.85 -13.34
N SER A 209 -17.31 6.30 -14.33
CA SER A 209 -16.88 7.03 -15.53
C SER A 209 -17.95 7.09 -16.63
N GLY A 210 -19.08 6.39 -16.47
CA GLY A 210 -20.07 6.23 -17.55
C GLY A 210 -19.56 5.33 -18.69
N SER A 211 -20.45 5.00 -19.64
CA SER A 211 -20.04 4.27 -20.85
C SER A 211 -19.21 5.18 -21.75
N PRO A 212 -18.07 4.71 -22.30
CA PRO A 212 -17.38 5.44 -23.35
C PRO A 212 -18.36 5.66 -24.51
N GLY A 213 -18.43 6.90 -25.00
CA GLY A 213 -19.15 7.19 -26.23
C GLY A 213 -18.51 6.47 -27.43
N THR A 214 -19.16 6.49 -28.58
CA THR A 214 -18.56 6.07 -29.85
C THR A 214 -18.05 7.29 -30.60
N LEU A 215 -16.81 7.24 -31.05
CA LEU A 215 -16.25 8.22 -31.99
C LEU A 215 -16.99 8.11 -33.35
N PRO A 216 -16.96 9.16 -34.19
CA PRO A 216 -17.63 9.17 -35.50
C PRO A 216 -17.18 8.04 -36.45
N ASN A 217 -15.99 7.48 -36.23
CA ASN A 217 -15.42 6.36 -36.96
C ASN A 217 -15.87 4.98 -36.43
N GLY A 218 -16.77 4.94 -35.45
CA GLY A 218 -17.26 3.70 -34.82
C GLY A 218 -16.32 3.11 -33.76
N GLU A 219 -15.18 3.74 -33.48
CA GLU A 219 -14.27 3.28 -32.43
C GLU A 219 -14.76 3.71 -31.04
N PRO A 220 -14.48 2.93 -29.98
CA PRO A 220 -14.77 3.35 -28.61
C PRO A 220 -13.99 4.63 -28.29
N ALA A 221 -14.70 5.70 -27.91
CA ALA A 221 -14.05 6.88 -27.38
C ALA A 221 -13.32 6.53 -26.07
N PRO A 222 -12.17 7.17 -25.78
CA PRO A 222 -11.55 7.01 -24.47
C PRO A 222 -12.56 7.38 -23.36
N ALA A 223 -12.64 6.55 -22.33
CA ALA A 223 -13.54 6.79 -21.20
C ALA A 223 -13.26 8.19 -20.62
N PRO A 224 -14.30 8.99 -20.32
CA PRO A 224 -14.09 10.34 -19.81
C PRO A 224 -13.33 10.27 -18.48
N PRO A 225 -12.46 11.24 -18.19
CA PRO A 225 -11.70 11.27 -16.94
C PRO A 225 -12.67 11.34 -15.76
N MET A 226 -12.49 10.46 -14.77
CA MET A 226 -13.31 10.46 -13.55
C MET A 226 -13.16 11.78 -12.79
N SER A 227 -14.27 12.26 -12.21
CA SER A 227 -14.21 13.37 -11.27
C SER A 227 -13.39 12.99 -10.03
N LEU A 228 -12.71 13.96 -9.42
CA LEU A 228 -11.90 13.73 -8.21
C LEU A 228 -12.67 12.99 -7.09
N PRO A 229 -13.94 13.33 -6.77
CA PRO A 229 -14.74 12.58 -5.81
C PRO A 229 -14.94 11.10 -6.21
N ALA A 230 -15.16 10.82 -7.49
CA ALA A 230 -15.31 9.46 -8.00
C ALA A 230 -14.00 8.66 -7.88
N VAL A 231 -12.85 9.28 -8.17
CA VAL A 231 -11.52 8.66 -7.96
C VAL A 231 -11.30 8.31 -6.48
N ILE A 232 -11.64 9.23 -5.57
CA ILE A 232 -11.51 9.03 -4.12
C ILE A 232 -12.41 7.90 -3.64
N LEU A 233 -13.68 7.88 -4.05
CA LEU A 233 -14.63 6.80 -3.72
C LEU A 233 -14.14 5.45 -4.25
N ALA A 234 -13.75 5.38 -5.52
CA ALA A 234 -13.26 4.14 -6.14
C ALA A 234 -11.99 3.62 -5.44
N GLY A 235 -11.01 4.50 -5.21
CA GLY A 235 -9.75 4.15 -4.52
C GLY A 235 -9.95 3.77 -3.05
N GLY A 236 -10.81 4.49 -2.33
CA GLY A 236 -11.14 4.22 -0.93
C GLY A 236 -11.84 2.87 -0.76
N SER A 237 -12.89 2.61 -1.55
CA SER A 237 -13.61 1.33 -1.54
C SER A 237 -12.73 0.16 -1.96
N ALA A 238 -11.87 0.35 -2.97
CA ALA A 238 -10.88 -0.66 -3.36
C ALA A 238 -9.89 -0.97 -2.22
N GLY A 239 -9.46 0.04 -1.47
CA GLY A 239 -8.62 -0.11 -0.29
C GLY A 239 -9.29 -0.92 0.83
N VAL A 240 -10.56 -0.64 1.14
CA VAL A 240 -11.34 -1.38 2.14
C VAL A 240 -11.52 -2.85 1.72
N ALA A 241 -11.87 -3.08 0.46
CA ALA A 241 -12.02 -4.44 -0.09
C ALA A 241 -10.69 -5.22 -0.02
N MET A 242 -9.58 -4.59 -0.43
CA MET A 242 -8.24 -5.16 -0.33
C MET A 242 -7.91 -5.59 1.10
N TRP A 243 -8.06 -4.68 2.08
CA TRP A 243 -7.70 -4.96 3.46
C TRP A 243 -8.60 -6.03 4.10
N SER A 244 -9.85 -6.15 3.66
CA SER A 244 -10.74 -7.21 4.13
C SER A 244 -10.21 -8.62 3.83
N VAL A 245 -9.48 -8.78 2.72
CA VAL A 245 -8.80 -10.04 2.35
C VAL A 245 -7.36 -10.09 2.87
N ALA A 246 -6.69 -8.94 2.96
CA ALA A 246 -5.28 -8.87 3.34
C ALA A 246 -5.01 -8.96 4.85
N ILE A 247 -5.99 -8.68 5.72
CA ILE A 247 -5.78 -8.68 7.17
C ILE A 247 -5.39 -10.06 7.74
N PRO A 248 -6.08 -11.18 7.41
CA PRO A 248 -5.67 -12.49 7.90
C PRO A 248 -4.21 -12.88 7.58
N PRO A 249 -3.74 -12.80 6.31
CA PRO A 249 -2.34 -13.07 6.02
C PRO A 249 -1.40 -12.01 6.61
N ASP A 250 -1.80 -10.74 6.73
CA ASP A 250 -0.98 -9.70 7.38
C ASP A 250 -0.76 -9.98 8.88
N THR A 251 -1.77 -10.48 9.59
CA THR A 251 -1.64 -10.90 10.99
C THR A 251 -0.65 -12.06 11.13
N ILE A 252 -0.79 -13.09 10.29
CA ILE A 252 0.14 -14.25 10.29
C ILE A 252 1.56 -13.78 9.95
N LYS A 253 1.71 -12.90 8.96
CA LYS A 253 2.99 -12.30 8.56
C LYS A 253 3.63 -11.54 9.71
N SER A 254 2.91 -10.61 10.33
CA SER A 254 3.42 -9.80 11.44
C SER A 254 3.86 -10.67 12.62
N ARG A 255 3.08 -11.71 12.95
CA ARG A 255 3.42 -12.67 14.01
C ARG A 255 4.64 -13.51 13.65
N LEU A 256 4.72 -14.01 12.41
CA LEU A 256 5.86 -14.80 11.92
C LEU A 256 7.16 -13.99 11.86
N GLN A 257 7.10 -12.71 11.46
CA GLN A 257 8.25 -11.82 11.32
C GLN A 257 8.79 -11.32 12.66
N SER A 258 7.93 -11.18 13.67
CA SER A 258 8.29 -10.69 15.01
C SER A 258 8.66 -11.80 16.00
N ALA A 259 8.18 -13.03 15.78
CA ALA A 259 8.46 -14.14 16.70
C ALA A 259 9.94 -14.53 16.69
N PRO A 260 10.47 -14.99 17.84
CA PRO A 260 11.82 -15.55 17.92
C PRO A 260 12.09 -16.61 16.85
N GLN A 261 13.36 -16.77 16.51
CA GLN A 261 13.79 -17.80 15.56
C GLN A 261 13.39 -19.18 16.11
N GLY A 262 12.82 -20.04 15.25
CA GLY A 262 12.39 -21.40 15.63
C GLY A 262 10.98 -21.52 16.22
N THR A 263 10.30 -20.43 16.59
CA THR A 263 8.91 -20.51 17.10
C THR A 263 7.92 -21.09 16.08
N TYR A 264 8.11 -20.75 14.81
CA TYR A 264 7.27 -21.18 13.69
C TYR A 264 8.12 -21.71 12.55
N SER A 265 7.73 -22.84 11.97
CA SER A 265 8.39 -23.41 10.79
C SER A 265 8.03 -22.68 9.49
N GLY A 266 6.90 -21.98 9.46
CA GLY A 266 6.45 -21.22 8.30
C GLY A 266 5.06 -20.60 8.48
N PHE A 267 4.48 -20.11 7.37
CA PHE A 267 3.20 -19.43 7.35
C PHE A 267 2.05 -20.31 7.88
N LEU A 268 1.92 -21.54 7.39
CA LEU A 268 0.84 -22.45 7.78
C LEU A 268 0.95 -22.92 9.24
N ASP A 269 2.17 -23.18 9.71
CA ASP A 269 2.42 -23.52 11.12
C ASP A 269 2.07 -22.34 12.05
N CYS A 270 2.46 -21.11 11.66
CA CYS A 270 2.07 -19.90 12.38
C CYS A 270 0.55 -19.73 12.41
N ALA A 271 -0.14 -19.91 11.28
CA ALA A 271 -1.60 -19.83 11.20
C ALA A 271 -2.27 -20.87 12.12
N ARG A 272 -1.83 -22.13 12.05
CA ARG A 272 -2.39 -23.23 12.86
C ARG A 272 -2.21 -22.96 14.36
N LYS A 273 -0.99 -22.61 14.79
CA LYS A 273 -0.70 -22.32 16.19
C LYS A 273 -1.44 -21.07 16.70
N LEU A 274 -1.58 -20.04 15.86
CA LEU A 274 -2.32 -18.83 16.21
C LEU A 274 -3.82 -19.13 16.39
N ILE A 275 -4.43 -19.86 15.46
CA ILE A 275 -5.85 -20.24 15.55
C ILE A 275 -6.10 -21.16 16.75
N ALA A 276 -5.17 -22.09 17.03
CA ALA A 276 -5.27 -22.98 18.18
C ALA A 276 -5.16 -22.25 19.53
N ALA A 277 -4.35 -21.19 19.62
CA ALA A 277 -4.14 -20.44 20.86
C ALA A 277 -5.20 -19.34 21.09
N ASP A 278 -5.52 -18.57 20.05
CA ASP A 278 -6.30 -17.33 20.17
C ASP A 278 -7.66 -17.40 19.43
N GLY A 279 -7.95 -18.51 18.75
CA GLY A 279 -9.14 -18.67 17.92
C GLY A 279 -9.04 -18.03 16.53
N ILE A 280 -10.05 -18.25 15.70
CA ILE A 280 -10.06 -17.78 14.30
C ILE A 280 -10.15 -16.25 14.19
N THR A 281 -10.82 -15.59 15.14
CA THR A 281 -10.98 -14.13 15.17
C THR A 281 -9.65 -13.40 15.39
N ALA A 282 -8.63 -14.10 15.91
CA ALA A 282 -7.28 -13.56 16.08
C ALA A 282 -6.67 -13.08 14.76
N LEU A 283 -7.03 -13.70 13.64
CA LEU A 283 -6.55 -13.30 12.31
C LEU A 283 -7.01 -11.90 11.90
N TRP A 284 -8.08 -11.37 12.50
CA TRP A 284 -8.61 -10.03 12.25
C TRP A 284 -8.13 -8.97 13.24
N LYS A 285 -7.20 -9.32 14.16
CA LYS A 285 -6.55 -8.33 15.03
C LYS A 285 -5.88 -7.25 14.17
N GLY A 286 -6.15 -5.98 14.48
CA GLY A 286 -5.62 -4.85 13.73
C GLY A 286 -6.50 -4.36 12.57
N PHE A 287 -7.63 -5.01 12.27
CA PHE A 287 -8.58 -4.54 11.24
C PHE A 287 -9.04 -3.09 11.48
N GLY A 288 -9.43 -2.77 12.72
CA GLY A 288 -9.88 -1.41 13.10
C GLY A 288 -8.84 -0.33 12.80
N PRO A 289 -7.61 -0.41 13.35
CA PRO A 289 -6.54 0.52 13.01
C PRO A 289 -6.23 0.62 11.52
N ALA A 290 -6.26 -0.50 10.78
CA ALA A 290 -6.04 -0.50 9.33
C ALA A 290 -7.12 0.31 8.58
N MET A 291 -8.39 0.17 8.97
CA MET A 291 -9.49 0.94 8.38
C MET A 291 -9.44 2.41 8.79
N ALA A 292 -9.17 2.68 10.06
CA ALA A 292 -9.05 4.04 10.57
C ALA A 292 -7.90 4.81 9.92
N ARG A 293 -6.84 4.12 9.48
CA ARG A 293 -5.72 4.70 8.72
C ARG A 293 -6.13 5.23 7.36
N ALA A 294 -7.09 4.58 6.68
CA ALA A 294 -7.32 4.79 5.25
C ALA A 294 -7.63 6.25 4.91
N PHE A 295 -8.57 6.87 5.62
CA PHE A 295 -8.95 8.25 5.34
C PHE A 295 -7.88 9.28 5.71
N PRO A 296 -7.30 9.28 6.94
CA PRO A 296 -6.28 10.26 7.31
C PRO A 296 -5.01 10.17 6.46
N ALA A 297 -4.52 8.95 6.18
CA ALA A 297 -3.30 8.78 5.40
C ALA A 297 -3.50 9.21 3.93
N ASN A 298 -4.66 8.89 3.34
CA ASN A 298 -4.98 9.32 1.97
C ASN A 298 -5.16 10.84 1.90
N ALA A 299 -5.89 11.44 2.85
CA ALA A 299 -6.06 12.90 2.92
C ALA A 299 -4.70 13.62 3.04
N ALA A 300 -3.81 13.12 3.90
CA ALA A 300 -2.46 13.65 4.04
C ALA A 300 -1.64 13.53 2.75
N THR A 301 -1.83 12.44 2.01
CA THR A 301 -1.18 12.25 0.70
C THR A 301 -1.59 13.35 -0.27
N PHE A 302 -2.91 13.56 -0.44
CA PHE A 302 -3.43 14.58 -1.36
C PHE A 302 -3.03 15.99 -0.95
N LEU A 303 -3.14 16.33 0.33
CA LEU A 303 -2.69 17.62 0.84
C LEU A 303 -1.19 17.83 0.62
N GLY A 304 -0.37 16.79 0.83
CA GLY A 304 1.07 16.84 0.57
C GLY A 304 1.39 17.11 -0.90
N VAL A 305 0.69 16.44 -1.82
CA VAL A 305 0.84 16.67 -3.27
C VAL A 305 0.39 18.09 -3.64
N GLU A 306 -0.80 18.50 -3.21
CA GLU A 306 -1.37 19.80 -3.58
C GLU A 306 -0.55 20.98 -3.06
N LEU A 307 -0.16 20.94 -1.78
CA LEU A 307 0.64 22.02 -1.19
C LEU A 307 2.03 22.11 -1.83
N SER A 308 2.68 20.97 -2.08
CA SER A 308 3.99 20.97 -2.72
C SER A 308 3.93 21.46 -4.17
N LEU A 309 2.92 21.07 -4.96
CA LEU A 309 2.70 21.62 -6.30
C LEU A 309 2.50 23.13 -6.27
N LYS A 310 1.58 23.63 -5.41
CA LYS A 310 1.34 25.07 -5.27
C LYS A 310 2.61 25.85 -4.86
N MET A 311 3.47 25.26 -4.04
CA MET A 311 4.74 25.89 -3.67
C MET A 311 5.74 25.90 -4.83
N MET A 312 5.85 24.80 -5.58
CA MET A 312 6.74 24.72 -6.73
C MET A 312 6.28 25.64 -7.87
N ASP A 313 4.97 25.71 -8.16
CA ASP A 313 4.42 26.62 -9.17
C ASP A 313 4.61 28.10 -8.84
N LYS A 314 4.73 28.44 -7.55
CA LYS A 314 5.10 29.79 -7.12
C LYS A 314 6.59 30.07 -7.23
N ALA A 315 7.41 29.02 -7.26
CA ALA A 315 8.87 29.13 -7.23
C ALA A 315 9.48 29.09 -8.64
N TRP A 316 8.93 28.29 -9.57
CA TRP A 316 9.32 28.23 -10.99
C TRP A 316 8.23 27.63 -11.87
#